data_AF-A0A4P9YUH4-F1
#
_entry.id   AF-A0A4P9YUH4-F1
#
_cell.length_a   1.000
_cell.length_b   1.000
_cell.length_c   1.000
_cell.angle_alpha   90.00
_cell.angle_beta   90.00
_cell.angle_gamma   90.00
#
_symmetry.space_group_name_H-M   'P 1'
#
loop_
_entity.id
_entity.type
_entity.pdbx_description
1 polymer ?
#
loop_
_entity_poly.entity_id
_entity_poly.type
_entity_poly.pdbx_seq_one_letter_code
_entity_poly.pdbx_strand_id
1 'polypeptide(L)'
;MIAACLALLQCGWQDGSLINGLLDIVDSTCYDPNDEITNAAIRLLVALHHMLIQHDRTRLGILSDNLILGELARRPESSRTFGECFVFLLNREGEPYPANVYNIAIKFMCVELLWSILQSPPLSNYFYDNDRNVLVDILLQNIADLADDTDQVRALCLNTLGALICYTEYRQRPHKLSQVRRLLRELLNTGRLLGYLSDRDEQ
;
A
#
# COMPACT_ATOMS: atom_id res chain seq x y z
N MET A 1 1.65 1.69 18.75
CA MET A 1 2.26 1.03 17.59
C MET A 1 3.61 1.65 17.24
N ILE A 2 3.67 2.89 16.74
CA ILE A 2 4.93 3.57 16.35
C ILE A 2 6.02 3.50 17.45
N ALA A 3 5.68 3.75 18.72
CA ALA A 3 6.64 3.66 19.83
C ALA A 3 7.20 2.24 20.07
N ALA A 4 6.38 1.21 19.92
CA ALA A 4 6.81 -0.19 20.04
C ALA A 4 7.70 -0.59 18.86
N CYS A 5 7.37 -0.12 17.65
CA CYS A 5 8.18 -0.37 16.46
C CYS A 5 9.54 0.35 16.54
N LEU A 6 9.57 1.60 17.01
CA LEU A 6 10.83 2.32 17.26
C LEU A 6 11.72 1.61 18.29
N ALA A 7 11.12 1.05 19.35
CA ALA A 7 11.86 0.23 20.31
C ALA A 7 12.46 -1.03 19.66
N LEU A 8 11.73 -1.71 18.77
CA LEU A 8 12.25 -2.86 18.02
C LEU A 8 13.46 -2.48 17.15
N LEU A 9 13.42 -1.34 16.45
CA LEU A 9 14.59 -0.86 15.70
C LEU A 9 15.79 -0.55 16.59
N GLN A 10 15.55 0.10 17.74
CA GLN A 10 16.60 0.42 18.70
C GLN A 10 17.27 -0.83 19.29
N CYS A 11 16.51 -1.92 19.40
CA CYS A 11 17.03 -3.22 19.84
C CYS A 11 17.70 -4.04 18.73
N GLY A 12 17.82 -3.50 17.50
CA GLY A 12 18.49 -4.19 16.38
C GLY A 12 17.71 -5.36 15.80
N TRP A 13 16.38 -5.35 15.92
CA TRP A 13 15.47 -6.42 15.50
C TRP A 13 15.36 -6.58 13.94
N GLN A 14 16.38 -6.24 13.16
CA GLN A 14 16.33 -6.35 11.69
C GLN A 14 16.56 -7.81 11.21
N ASP A 15 15.76 -8.76 11.71
CA ASP A 15 15.87 -10.18 11.36
C ASP A 15 14.62 -10.69 10.64
N GLY A 16 14.81 -11.49 9.59
CA GLY A 16 13.73 -12.11 8.82
C GLY A 16 12.86 -13.04 9.67
N SER A 17 13.34 -13.51 10.83
CA SER A 17 12.62 -14.45 11.70
C SER A 17 11.24 -13.96 12.19
N LEU A 18 11.08 -12.69 12.62
CA LEU A 18 9.74 -12.20 13.01
C LEU A 18 8.86 -12.00 11.79
N ILE A 19 9.40 -11.51 10.66
CA ILE A 19 8.60 -11.31 9.45
C ILE A 19 8.03 -12.65 9.02
N ASN A 20 8.87 -13.68 9.04
CA ASN A 20 8.46 -15.04 8.79
C ASN A 20 7.43 -15.53 9.82
N GLY A 21 7.64 -15.31 11.10
CA GLY A 21 6.65 -15.66 12.13
C GLY A 21 5.31 -14.93 11.98
N LEU A 22 5.30 -13.67 11.55
CA LEU A 22 4.09 -12.90 11.27
C LEU A 22 3.37 -13.41 10.02
N LEU A 23 4.12 -13.77 8.97
CA LEU A 23 3.57 -14.42 7.78
C LEU A 23 2.97 -15.78 8.13
N ASP A 24 3.65 -16.57 8.97
CA ASP A 24 3.15 -17.87 9.45
C ASP A 24 1.86 -17.72 10.26
N ILE A 25 1.75 -16.66 11.08
CA ILE A 25 0.51 -16.32 11.79
C ILE A 25 -0.61 -16.06 10.78
N VAL A 26 -0.37 -15.21 9.77
CA VAL A 26 -1.36 -14.90 8.73
C VAL A 26 -1.81 -16.18 8.02
N ASP A 27 -0.88 -17.05 7.64
CA ASP A 27 -1.20 -18.33 6.99
C ASP A 27 -2.06 -19.22 7.89
N SER A 28 -1.75 -19.27 9.19
CA SER A 28 -2.47 -20.11 10.15
C SER A 28 -3.86 -19.60 10.51
N THR A 29 -4.11 -18.28 10.43
CA THR A 29 -5.37 -17.66 10.89
C THR A 29 -6.21 -17.06 9.76
N CYS A 30 -5.76 -17.09 8.50
CA CYS A 30 -6.45 -16.47 7.37
C CYS A 30 -7.89 -16.94 7.15
N TYR A 31 -8.21 -18.18 7.53
CA TYR A 31 -9.55 -18.76 7.41
C TYR A 31 -10.33 -18.76 8.72
N ASP A 32 -9.78 -18.15 9.78
CA ASP A 32 -10.54 -17.99 11.02
C ASP A 32 -11.74 -17.06 10.79
N PRO A 33 -12.94 -17.43 11.27
CA PRO A 33 -14.10 -16.54 11.16
C PRO A 33 -13.90 -15.21 11.89
N ASN A 34 -13.05 -15.21 12.92
CA ASN A 34 -12.60 -14.02 13.62
C ASN A 34 -11.27 -13.56 13.02
N ASP A 35 -11.32 -12.61 12.08
CA ASP A 35 -10.17 -12.13 11.32
C ASP A 35 -9.24 -11.19 12.11
N GLU A 36 -9.48 -11.00 13.42
CA GLU A 36 -8.74 -10.07 14.28
C GLU A 36 -7.23 -10.35 14.33
N ILE A 37 -6.83 -11.63 14.47
CA ILE A 37 -5.41 -12.00 14.57
C ILE A 37 -4.71 -11.78 13.23
N THR A 38 -5.33 -12.24 12.14
CA THR A 38 -4.86 -12.03 10.76
C THR A 38 -4.65 -10.55 10.49
N ASN A 39 -5.66 -9.73 10.81
CA ASN A 39 -5.61 -8.30 10.59
C ASN A 39 -4.56 -7.61 11.46
N ALA A 40 -4.40 -8.02 12.72
CA ALA A 40 -3.37 -7.50 13.60
C ALA A 40 -1.95 -7.82 13.09
N ALA A 41 -1.73 -9.05 12.61
CA ALA A 41 -0.46 -9.47 12.03
C ALA A 41 -0.13 -8.68 10.76
N ILE A 42 -1.10 -8.51 9.85
CA ILE A 42 -0.93 -7.71 8.62
C ILE A 42 -0.66 -6.24 8.97
N ARG A 43 -1.41 -5.63 9.89
CA ARG A 43 -1.18 -4.25 10.33
C ARG A 43 0.20 -4.06 10.93
N LEU A 44 0.72 -5.05 11.67
CA LEU A 44 2.07 -5.01 12.20
C LEU A 44 3.12 -5.10 11.09
N LEU A 45 2.97 -6.02 10.12
CA LEU A 45 3.83 -6.10 8.94
C LEU A 45 3.87 -4.78 8.16
N VAL A 46 2.71 -4.18 7.93
CA VAL A 46 2.56 -2.87 7.27
C VAL A 46 3.27 -1.76 8.05
N ALA A 47 3.11 -1.73 9.38
CA ALA A 47 3.79 -0.73 10.22
C ALA A 47 5.31 -0.91 10.25
N LEU A 48 5.79 -2.17 10.27
CA LEU A 48 7.21 -2.49 10.19
C LEU A 48 7.81 -2.05 8.85
N HIS A 49 7.09 -2.27 7.75
CA HIS A 49 7.48 -1.82 6.41
C HIS A 49 7.65 -0.30 6.35
N HIS A 50 6.64 0.45 6.79
CA HIS A 50 6.69 1.92 6.82
C HIS A 50 7.91 2.40 7.62
N MET A 51 8.11 1.80 8.79
CA MET A 51 9.20 2.16 9.68
C MET A 51 10.58 1.90 9.05
N LEU A 52 10.78 0.79 8.34
CA LEU A 52 12.02 0.51 7.62
C LEU A 52 12.29 1.56 6.56
N ILE A 53 11.28 1.94 5.76
CA ILE A 53 11.41 3.01 4.75
C ILE A 53 11.83 4.33 5.40
N GLN A 54 11.18 4.73 6.49
CA GLN A 54 11.50 5.99 7.16
C GLN A 54 12.90 5.98 7.77
N HIS A 55 13.30 4.85 8.34
CA HIS A 55 14.65 4.70 8.90
C HIS A 55 15.72 4.77 7.80
N ASP A 56 15.51 4.13 6.64
CA ASP A 56 16.46 4.16 5.52
C ASP A 56 16.62 5.55 4.92
N ARG A 57 15.53 6.31 4.80
CA ARG A 57 15.55 7.73 4.40
C ARG A 57 16.42 8.59 5.31
N THR A 58 16.50 8.28 6.60
CA THR A 58 17.31 9.02 7.57
C THR A 58 18.77 8.58 7.61
N ARG A 59 19.11 7.37 7.13
CA ARG A 59 20.47 6.79 7.19
C ARG A 59 21.27 6.85 5.88
N LEU A 60 21.02 7.84 5.02
CA LEU A 60 21.76 8.05 3.77
C LEU A 60 21.73 6.84 2.79
N GLY A 61 20.69 5.99 2.84
CA GLY A 61 20.45 4.96 1.83
C GLY A 61 21.40 3.74 1.86
N ILE A 62 22.07 3.48 2.99
CA ILE A 62 23.05 2.38 3.12
C ILE A 62 22.40 1.06 3.58
N LEU A 63 21.13 1.06 4.00
CA LEU A 63 20.43 -0.17 4.36
C LEU A 63 19.75 -0.77 3.11
N SER A 64 20.43 -1.80 2.64
CA SER A 64 20.07 -2.79 1.64
C SER A 64 18.68 -3.39 1.85
N ASP A 65 17.95 -3.54 0.74
CA ASP A 65 16.76 -4.39 0.53
C ASP A 65 15.74 -4.40 1.67
N ASN A 66 14.62 -3.71 1.46
CA ASN A 66 13.47 -3.74 2.37
C ASN A 66 13.17 -5.18 2.78
N LEU A 67 13.50 -5.50 4.04
CA LEU A 67 13.54 -6.87 4.54
C LEU A 67 12.21 -7.59 4.34
N ILE A 68 11.10 -6.86 4.45
CA ILE A 68 9.75 -7.40 4.18
C ILE A 68 9.63 -7.81 2.72
N LEU A 69 10.01 -6.96 1.76
CA LEU A 69 10.00 -7.35 0.35
C LEU A 69 10.93 -8.52 0.06
N GLY A 70 12.08 -8.57 0.74
CA GLY A 70 13.04 -9.67 0.66
C GLY A 70 12.46 -11.01 1.13
N GLU A 71 11.79 -11.03 2.29
CA GLU A 71 11.13 -12.25 2.79
C GLU A 71 9.95 -12.65 1.91
N LEU A 72 9.12 -11.69 1.45
CA LEU A 72 8.02 -11.98 0.52
C LEU A 72 8.55 -12.62 -0.77
N ALA A 73 9.66 -12.12 -1.32
CA ALA A 73 10.27 -12.64 -2.55
C ALA A 73 10.88 -14.04 -2.35
N ARG A 74 11.38 -14.36 -1.15
CA ARG A 74 11.92 -15.69 -0.82
C ARG A 74 10.85 -16.74 -0.55
N ARG A 75 9.60 -16.33 -0.32
CA ARG A 75 8.49 -17.18 0.12
C ARG A 75 7.25 -17.13 -0.77
N PRO A 76 7.36 -17.31 -2.11
CA PRO A 76 6.26 -17.03 -3.05
C PRO A 76 4.97 -17.82 -2.79
N GLU A 77 5.06 -19.04 -2.27
CA GLU A 77 3.88 -19.89 -1.98
C GLU A 77 3.16 -19.47 -0.70
N SER A 78 3.86 -19.26 0.41
CA SER A 78 3.27 -18.83 1.69
C SER A 78 2.93 -17.34 1.72
N SER A 79 3.65 -16.50 0.96
CA SER A 79 3.31 -15.09 0.84
C SER A 79 1.98 -14.88 0.10
N ARG A 80 1.47 -15.89 -0.60
CA ARG A 80 0.21 -15.81 -1.34
C ARG A 80 -0.98 -15.46 -0.45
N THR A 81 -1.15 -16.19 0.64
CA THR A 81 -2.23 -15.98 1.60
C THR A 81 -2.15 -14.60 2.23
N PHE A 82 -0.94 -14.14 2.56
CA PHE A 82 -0.74 -12.76 2.97
C PHE A 82 -1.25 -11.76 1.91
N GLY A 83 -0.95 -11.96 0.62
CA GLY A 83 -1.41 -11.08 -0.45
C GLY A 83 -2.93 -10.97 -0.52
N GLU A 84 -3.64 -12.10 -0.48
CA GLU A 84 -5.10 -12.16 -0.50
C GLU A 84 -5.71 -11.46 0.73
N CYS A 85 -5.24 -11.80 1.93
CA CYS A 85 -5.71 -11.18 3.17
C CYS A 85 -5.35 -9.69 3.25
N PHE A 86 -4.21 -9.28 2.67
CA PHE A 86 -3.80 -7.89 2.60
C PHE A 86 -4.73 -7.06 1.71
N VAL A 87 -5.10 -7.57 0.54
CA VAL A 87 -6.08 -6.89 -0.33
C VAL A 87 -7.43 -6.76 0.37
N PHE A 88 -7.87 -7.82 1.06
CA PHE A 88 -9.09 -7.80 1.86
C PHE A 88 -9.05 -6.74 2.98
N LEU A 89 -7.96 -6.71 3.76
CA LEU A 89 -7.75 -5.70 4.80
C LEU A 89 -7.77 -4.30 4.19
N LEU A 90 -7.03 -4.06 3.10
CA LEU A 90 -6.96 -2.75 2.45
C LEU A 90 -8.34 -2.27 1.97
N ASN A 91 -9.17 -3.17 1.44
CA ASN A 91 -10.55 -2.86 1.09
C ASN A 91 -11.37 -2.47 2.32
N ARG A 92 -11.22 -3.20 3.44
CA ARG A 92 -11.97 -2.96 4.68
C ARG A 92 -11.57 -1.69 5.41
N GLU A 93 -10.27 -1.39 5.48
CA GLU A 93 -9.78 -0.12 6.05
C GLU A 93 -10.13 1.10 5.16
N GLY A 94 -10.72 0.86 3.98
CA GLY A 94 -11.33 1.86 3.12
C GLY A 94 -12.66 2.44 3.64
N GLU A 95 -13.31 1.77 4.59
CA GLU A 95 -14.64 2.09 5.15
C GLU A 95 -14.51 2.20 6.71
N PRO A 96 -15.24 3.06 7.47
CA PRO A 96 -16.24 4.06 7.10
C PRO A 96 -15.89 5.49 7.57
N TYR A 97 -16.51 6.46 6.92
CA TYR A 97 -16.59 7.84 7.39
C TYR A 97 -17.36 7.93 8.74
N PRO A 98 -16.95 8.79 9.70
CA PRO A 98 -15.79 9.68 9.63
C PRO A 98 -14.48 8.91 9.84
N ALA A 99 -13.55 9.09 8.89
CA ALA A 99 -12.22 8.52 9.01
C ALA A 99 -11.50 9.19 10.18
N ASN A 100 -11.09 8.41 11.18
CA ASN A 100 -10.21 8.91 12.21
C ASN A 100 -8.75 8.87 11.72
N VAL A 101 -7.87 9.63 12.39
CA VAL A 101 -6.43 9.72 12.05
C VAL A 101 -5.75 8.35 12.00
N TYR A 102 -6.18 7.40 12.84
CA TYR A 102 -5.64 6.05 12.85
C TYR A 102 -5.96 5.28 11.55
N ASN A 103 -7.21 5.32 11.08
CA ASN A 103 -7.61 4.67 9.83
C ASN A 103 -6.87 5.27 8.63
N ILE A 104 -6.72 6.61 8.57
CA ILE A 104 -5.97 7.28 7.50
C ILE A 104 -4.50 6.84 7.50
N ALA A 105 -3.87 6.76 8.67
CA ALA A 105 -2.48 6.33 8.79
C ALA A 105 -2.29 4.87 8.36
N ILE A 106 -3.16 3.95 8.81
CA ILE A 106 -3.11 2.54 8.40
C ILE A 106 -3.29 2.43 6.88
N LYS A 107 -4.27 3.13 6.30
CA LYS A 107 -4.51 3.15 4.86
C LYS A 107 -3.29 3.66 4.09
N PHE A 108 -2.67 4.75 4.53
CA PHE A 108 -1.44 5.26 3.94
C PHE A 108 -0.33 4.20 3.94
N MET A 109 -0.06 3.58 5.08
CA MET A 109 0.99 2.56 5.19
C MET A 109 0.68 1.32 4.34
N CYS A 110 -0.58 0.88 4.26
CA CYS A 110 -0.96 -0.21 3.37
C CYS A 110 -0.68 0.14 1.90
N VAL A 111 -1.08 1.34 1.46
CA VAL A 111 -0.83 1.77 0.06
C VAL A 111 0.68 1.94 -0.20
N GLU A 112 1.48 2.33 0.81
CA GLU A 112 2.95 2.43 0.68
C GLU A 112 3.60 1.05 0.54
N LEU A 113 3.13 0.05 1.29
CA LEU A 113 3.57 -1.35 1.12
C LEU A 113 3.17 -1.86 -0.27
N LEU A 114 1.93 -1.66 -0.70
CA LEU A 114 1.47 -2.05 -2.02
C LEU A 114 2.32 -1.43 -3.13
N TRP A 115 2.60 -0.13 -3.04
CA TRP A 115 3.48 0.57 -3.97
C TRP A 115 4.87 -0.09 -4.01
N SER A 116 5.44 -0.39 -2.84
CA SER A 116 6.77 -1.00 -2.71
C SER A 116 6.82 -2.41 -3.32
N ILE A 117 5.78 -3.22 -3.12
CA ILE A 117 5.65 -4.56 -3.73
C ILE A 117 5.62 -4.42 -5.25
N LEU A 118 4.76 -3.55 -5.79
CA LEU A 118 4.59 -3.36 -7.24
C LEU A 118 5.84 -2.81 -7.94
N GLN A 119 6.68 -2.05 -7.23
CA GLN A 119 7.94 -1.55 -7.78
C GLN A 119 9.08 -2.55 -7.71
N SER A 120 8.96 -3.59 -6.89
CA SER A 120 9.98 -4.63 -6.74
C SER A 120 9.89 -5.62 -7.89
N PRO A 121 10.89 -5.71 -8.80
CA PRO A 121 10.85 -6.65 -9.92
C PRO A 121 10.54 -8.11 -9.55
N PRO A 122 11.11 -8.71 -8.49
CA PRO A 122 10.78 -10.09 -8.09
C PRO A 122 9.34 -10.26 -7.61
N LEU A 123 8.64 -9.18 -7.26
CA LEU A 123 7.26 -9.18 -6.79
C LEU A 123 6.27 -8.56 -7.79
N SER A 124 6.72 -8.25 -9.00
CA SER A 124 5.90 -7.60 -10.05
C SER A 124 4.61 -8.36 -10.38
N ASN A 125 4.62 -9.69 -10.25
CA ASN A 125 3.45 -10.57 -10.45
C ASN A 125 2.98 -11.24 -9.15
N TYR A 126 3.21 -10.59 -8.01
CA TYR A 126 2.86 -11.12 -6.70
C TYR A 126 1.34 -11.30 -6.50
N PHE A 127 0.54 -10.35 -6.99
CA PHE A 127 -0.91 -10.39 -6.90
C PHE A 127 -1.53 -11.07 -8.12
N TYR A 128 -2.54 -11.92 -7.92
CA TYR A 128 -3.27 -12.57 -9.02
C TYR A 128 -4.11 -11.57 -9.82
N ASP A 129 -4.55 -11.97 -11.01
CA ASP A 129 -5.43 -11.18 -11.88
C ASP A 129 -6.64 -10.61 -11.13
N ASN A 130 -7.29 -11.44 -10.30
CA ASN A 130 -8.47 -11.02 -9.55
C ASN A 130 -8.12 -9.99 -8.48
N ASP A 131 -7.05 -10.21 -7.73
CA ASP A 131 -6.56 -9.27 -6.72
C ASP A 131 -6.17 -7.94 -7.35
N ARG A 132 -5.50 -7.98 -8.51
CA ARG A 132 -5.14 -6.77 -9.27
C ARG A 132 -6.38 -5.97 -9.69
N ASN A 133 -7.46 -6.64 -10.09
CA ASN A 133 -8.71 -5.96 -10.43
C ASN A 133 -9.37 -5.33 -9.19
N VAL A 134 -9.35 -6.02 -8.05
CA VAL A 134 -9.83 -5.47 -6.77
C VAL A 134 -8.97 -4.28 -6.32
N LEU A 135 -7.64 -4.38 -6.46
CA LEU A 135 -6.72 -3.29 -6.17
C LEU A 135 -6.97 -2.06 -7.05
N VAL A 136 -7.26 -2.25 -8.34
CA VAL A 136 -7.67 -1.14 -9.23
C VAL A 136 -8.95 -0.49 -8.71
N ASP A 137 -9.93 -1.29 -8.27
CA ASP A 137 -11.20 -0.77 -7.73
C ASP A 137 -10.96 0.07 -6.47
N ILE A 138 -10.18 -0.46 -5.52
CA ILE A 138 -9.81 0.23 -4.28
C ILE A 138 -9.05 1.52 -4.58
N LEU A 139 -8.06 1.49 -5.48
CA LEU A 139 -7.27 2.68 -5.82
C LEU A 139 -8.13 3.75 -6.50
N LEU A 140 -9.00 3.37 -7.43
CA LEU A 140 -9.93 4.31 -8.07
C LEU A 140 -10.87 4.95 -7.06
N GLN A 141 -11.45 4.15 -6.17
CA GLN A 141 -12.33 4.64 -5.11
C GLN A 141 -11.57 5.59 -4.17
N ASN A 142 -10.39 5.19 -3.71
CA ASN A 142 -9.58 6.00 -2.83
C ASN A 142 -9.19 7.33 -3.48
N ILE A 143 -8.85 7.37 -4.76
CA ILE A 143 -8.50 8.64 -5.42
C ILE A 143 -9.74 9.55 -5.55
N ALA A 144 -10.91 8.99 -5.80
CA ALA A 144 -12.16 9.75 -5.97
C ALA A 144 -12.76 10.26 -4.65
N ASP A 145 -12.68 9.47 -3.58
CA ASP A 145 -13.39 9.73 -2.31
C ASP A 145 -12.57 10.54 -1.29
N LEU A 146 -11.26 10.70 -1.49
CA LEU A 146 -10.42 11.44 -0.55
C LEU A 146 -10.76 12.94 -0.58
N ALA A 147 -11.06 13.52 0.58
CA ALA A 147 -11.19 14.97 0.77
C ALA A 147 -9.83 15.67 0.57
N ASP A 148 -9.84 16.98 0.34
CA ASP A 148 -8.63 17.77 0.06
C ASP A 148 -7.58 17.70 1.19
N ASP A 149 -8.01 17.41 2.42
CA ASP A 149 -7.15 17.28 3.60
C ASP A 149 -6.26 16.01 3.58
N THR A 150 -6.38 15.15 2.56
CA THR A 150 -5.66 13.86 2.43
C THR A 150 -4.87 13.72 1.14
N ASP A 151 -4.35 14.83 0.62
CA ASP A 151 -3.57 14.89 -0.63
C ASP A 151 -2.40 13.91 -0.68
N GLN A 152 -1.75 13.62 0.45
CA GLN A 152 -0.63 12.69 0.49
C GLN A 152 -1.07 11.24 0.17
N VAL A 153 -2.21 10.81 0.71
CA VAL A 153 -2.77 9.48 0.42
C VAL A 153 -3.26 9.43 -1.03
N ARG A 154 -3.88 10.51 -1.52
CA ARG A 154 -4.37 10.62 -2.90
C ARG A 154 -3.22 10.50 -3.91
N ALA A 155 -2.13 11.24 -3.68
CA ALA A 155 -0.92 11.18 -4.49
C ALA A 155 -0.27 9.79 -4.46
N LEU A 156 -0.20 9.18 -3.27
CA LEU A 156 0.35 7.83 -3.14
C LEU A 156 -0.51 6.80 -3.88
N CYS A 157 -1.84 6.83 -3.73
CA CYS A 157 -2.76 5.97 -4.50
C CYS A 157 -2.58 6.14 -6.01
N LEU A 158 -2.40 7.38 -6.50
CA LEU A 158 -2.16 7.65 -7.92
C LEU A 158 -0.83 7.05 -8.40
N ASN A 159 0.24 7.21 -7.61
CA ASN A 159 1.53 6.58 -7.89
C ASN A 159 1.44 5.05 -7.91
N THR A 160 0.68 4.48 -6.97
CA THR A 160 0.44 3.03 -6.88
C THR A 160 -0.37 2.51 -8.06
N LEU A 161 -1.40 3.25 -8.50
CA LEU A 161 -2.15 2.92 -9.70
C LEU A 161 -1.25 2.94 -10.95
N GLY A 162 -0.36 3.94 -11.05
CA GLY A 162 0.65 4.00 -12.10
C GLY A 162 1.60 2.80 -12.08
N ALA A 163 2.12 2.43 -10.91
CA ALA A 163 2.98 1.25 -10.73
C ALA A 163 2.25 -0.04 -11.14
N LEU A 164 1.00 -0.22 -10.72
CA LEU A 164 0.17 -1.38 -11.08
C LEU A 164 0.03 -1.51 -12.61
N ILE A 165 -0.24 -0.40 -13.30
CA ILE A 165 -0.45 -0.39 -14.75
C ILE A 165 0.87 -0.59 -15.53
N CYS A 166 1.98 -0.10 -15.00
CA CYS A 166 3.26 -0.09 -15.71
C CYS A 166 4.14 -1.30 -15.44
N TYR A 167 4.06 -1.88 -14.24
CA TYR A 167 4.98 -2.93 -13.78
C TYR A 167 4.32 -4.30 -13.62
N THR A 168 3.02 -4.42 -13.88
CA THR A 168 2.31 -5.71 -13.89
C THR A 168 1.73 -6.01 -15.27
N GLU A 169 1.22 -7.23 -15.46
CA GLU A 169 0.52 -7.63 -16.69
C GLU A 169 -0.87 -6.99 -16.91
N TYR A 170 -1.28 -5.98 -16.15
CA TYR A 170 -2.57 -5.29 -16.30
C TYR A 170 -2.90 -4.92 -17.76
N ARG A 171 -1.89 -4.53 -18.56
CA ARG A 171 -2.08 -4.14 -19.97
C ARG A 171 -2.63 -5.26 -20.86
N GLN A 172 -2.47 -6.53 -20.47
CA GLN A 172 -3.00 -7.66 -21.21
C GLN A 172 -4.54 -7.73 -21.11
N ARG A 173 -5.10 -7.33 -19.96
CA ARG A 173 -6.54 -7.32 -19.68
C ARG A 173 -6.89 -6.10 -18.81
N PRO A 174 -7.08 -4.91 -19.41
CA PRO A 174 -7.15 -3.67 -18.66
C PRO A 174 -8.54 -3.46 -18.02
N HIS A 175 -8.70 -3.93 -16.78
CA HIS A 175 -9.91 -3.79 -15.97
C HIS A 175 -10.26 -2.32 -15.70
N LYS A 176 -11.52 -1.93 -15.93
CA LYS A 176 -12.01 -0.55 -15.76
C LYS A 176 -11.20 0.55 -16.46
N LEU A 177 -10.55 0.25 -17.58
CA LEU A 177 -9.74 1.22 -18.35
C LEU A 177 -10.45 2.56 -18.63
N SER A 178 -11.74 2.55 -18.93
CA SER A 178 -12.54 3.75 -19.18
C SER A 178 -12.61 4.66 -17.96
N GLN A 179 -12.76 4.08 -16.77
CA GLN A 179 -12.81 4.81 -15.50
C GLN A 179 -11.44 5.37 -15.14
N VAL A 180 -10.37 4.58 -15.30
CA VAL A 180 -8.98 5.05 -15.14
C VAL A 180 -8.72 6.27 -16.03
N ARG A 181 -9.07 6.20 -17.33
CA ARG A 181 -8.90 7.32 -18.26
C ARG A 181 -9.75 8.53 -17.91
N ARG A 182 -10.97 8.33 -17.38
CA ARG A 182 -11.82 9.42 -16.93
C ARG A 182 -11.20 10.13 -15.74
N LEU A 183 -10.83 9.39 -14.71
CA LEU A 183 -10.20 9.91 -13.50
C LEU A 183 -8.92 10.72 -13.82
N LEU A 184 -8.03 10.17 -14.65
CA LEU A 184 -6.80 10.88 -15.04
C LEU A 184 -7.09 12.20 -15.79
N ARG A 185 -8.14 12.24 -16.62
CA ARG A 185 -8.54 13.48 -17.30
C ARG A 185 -9.13 14.51 -16.34
N GLU A 186 -9.93 14.07 -15.37
CA GLU A 186 -10.50 14.94 -14.34
C GLU A 186 -9.38 15.58 -13.51
N LEU A 187 -8.42 14.78 -13.03
CA LEU A 187 -7.26 15.27 -12.28
C LEU A 187 -6.41 16.29 -13.07
N LEU A 188 -6.15 16.02 -14.35
CA LEU A 188 -5.41 16.95 -15.23
C LEU A 188 -6.16 18.27 -15.43
N ASN A 189 -7.50 18.24 -15.52
CA ASN A 189 -8.30 19.43 -15.69
C ASN A 189 -8.34 20.26 -14.39
N THR A 190 -8.44 19.62 -13.22
CA THR A 190 -8.36 20.30 -11.92
C THR A 190 -7.00 20.98 -11.72
N GLY A 191 -5.90 20.29 -12.03
CA GLY A 191 -4.55 20.88 -11.93
C GLY A 191 -4.36 22.10 -12.85
N ARG A 192 -4.96 22.08 -14.04
CA ARG A 192 -4.98 23.25 -14.95
C ARG A 192 -5.78 24.41 -14.37
N LEU A 193 -6.96 24.14 -13.81
CA LEU A 193 -7.79 25.18 -13.20
C LEU A 193 -7.10 25.85 -12.02
N LEU A 194 -6.38 25.09 -11.18
CA LEU A 194 -5.58 25.66 -10.09
C LEU A 194 -4.43 26.52 -10.62
N GLY A 195 -3.73 26.09 -11.67
CA GLY A 195 -2.69 26.90 -12.33
C GLY A 195 -3.22 28.22 -12.89
N TYR A 196 -4.43 28.21 -13.48
CA TYR A 196 -5.07 29.43 -13.97
C TYR A 196 -5.53 30.39 -12.87
N LEU A 197 -5.82 29.88 -11.67
CA LEU A 197 -6.21 30.71 -10.52
C LEU A 197 -4.98 31.31 -9.83
N SER A 198 -3.89 30.54 -9.68
CA SER A 198 -2.62 31.07 -9.16
C SER A 198 -2.04 32.19 -10.04
N ASP A 199 -2.17 32.07 -11.36
CA ASP A 199 -1.72 33.11 -12.30
C ASP A 199 -2.56 34.40 -12.26
N ARG A 200 -3.77 34.35 -11.67
CA ARG A 200 -4.67 35.52 -11.50
C ARG A 200 -4.46 36.26 -10.20
N ASP A 201 -4.04 35.57 -9.14
CA ASP A 201 -3.79 36.19 -7.83
C ASP A 201 -2.41 36.89 -7.78
N GLU A 202 -1.53 36.64 -8.76
CA GLU A 202 -0.24 37.32 -8.93
C GLU A 202 -0.28 38.55 -9.88
N GLN A 203 -1.45 38.96 -10.38
CA GLN A 203 -1.67 40.15 -11.21
C GLN A 203 -2.48 41.23 -10.49
#